data_AF-A0A2U0H4W5-F1
#
_entry.id   AF-A0A2U0H4W5-F1
#
_cell.length_a   1.000
_cell.length_b   1.000
_cell.length_c   1.000
_cell.angle_alpha   90.00
_cell.angle_beta   90.00
_cell.angle_gamma   90.00
#
_symmetry.space_group_name_H-M   'P 1'
#
loop_
_entity.id
_entity.type
_entity.pdbx_description
1 polymer ?
#
loop_
_entity_poly.entity_id
_entity_poly.type
_entity_poly.pdbx_seq_one_letter_code
_entity_poly.pdbx_strand_id
1 'polypeptide(L)'
;MELLLDPTGTAENTQDDTLSPRPVSLKGLTIGLLDNTKPNSTMLLENIVTELREHYGAGESRLYTKDYFGTPVKKELLDRIVAECDVVITAVGDCGSCSAATVADGILFERAGIPTVAITSDSFLMSGRAMASVQGFPGFDFHAVQHPMASLSAPEVRERALVAVPEVVRILGLEG
;
A
#
# COMPACT_ATOMS: atom_id res chain seq x y z
N MET A 1 17.20 44.38 26.31
CA MET A 1 18.12 43.23 26.34
C MET A 1 17.28 42.02 26.00
N GLU A 2 17.67 41.31 24.94
CA GLU A 2 16.88 40.36 24.14
C GLU A 2 16.00 39.39 24.93
N LEU A 3 14.74 39.25 24.48
CA LEU A 3 13.99 38.01 24.64
C LEU A 3 14.59 37.01 23.65
N LEU A 4 15.47 36.15 24.16
CA LEU A 4 15.91 34.95 23.45
C LEU A 4 14.73 33.97 23.41
N LEU A 5 14.04 33.95 22.27
CA LEU A 5 13.05 32.93 21.94
C LEU A 5 13.75 31.59 21.80
N ASP A 6 13.36 30.63 22.64
CA ASP A 6 13.74 29.22 22.54
C ASP A 6 12.96 28.59 21.37
N PRO A 7 13.61 28.13 20.29
CA PRO A 7 12.95 27.47 19.18
C PRO A 7 13.02 25.96 19.40
N THR A 8 12.52 25.46 20.53
CA THR A 8 12.16 24.04 20.63
C THR A 8 10.76 23.89 20.07
N GLY A 9 10.67 23.94 18.73
CA GLY A 9 9.53 23.42 18.01
C GLY A 9 9.41 21.94 18.38
N THR A 10 8.50 21.64 19.30
CA THR A 10 7.87 20.33 19.36
C THR A 10 7.49 19.98 17.94
N ALA A 11 8.10 18.94 17.38
CA ALA A 11 7.68 18.39 16.11
C ALA A 11 6.17 18.19 16.21
N GLU A 12 5.42 19.06 15.54
CA GLU A 12 4.00 18.86 15.36
C GLU A 12 3.95 17.52 14.62
N ASN A 13 3.52 16.47 15.32
CA ASN A 13 2.93 15.33 14.67
C ASN A 13 1.77 15.92 13.87
N THR A 14 2.03 16.34 12.64
CA THR A 14 1.02 16.46 11.61
C THR A 14 0.45 15.05 11.46
N GLN A 15 -0.51 14.71 12.33
CA GLN A 15 -1.41 13.62 12.08
C GLN A 15 -2.01 13.92 10.72
N ASP A 16 -1.65 13.10 9.74
CA ASP A 16 -2.28 13.18 8.44
C ASP A 16 -3.71 12.65 8.62
N ASP A 17 -4.63 13.59 8.89
CA ASP A 17 -6.06 13.31 9.08
C ASP A 17 -6.73 12.72 7.81
N THR A 18 -5.98 12.58 6.71
CA THR A 18 -6.49 11.97 5.48
C THR A 18 -6.39 10.44 5.47
N LEU A 19 -5.49 9.84 6.28
CA LEU A 19 -5.33 8.39 6.39
C LEU A 19 -6.49 7.76 7.16
N SER A 20 -6.96 6.60 6.69
CA SER A 20 -7.95 5.80 7.42
C SER A 20 -7.37 5.27 8.75
N PRO A 21 -8.21 4.94 9.75
CA PRO A 21 -7.74 4.44 11.03
C PRO A 21 -6.94 3.14 10.88
N ARG A 22 -5.69 3.13 11.33
CA ARG A 22 -4.84 1.94 11.30
C ARG A 22 -5.38 0.85 12.23
N PRO A 23 -5.35 -0.44 11.83
CA PRO A 23 -5.72 -1.53 12.71
C PRO A 23 -4.70 -1.67 13.85
N VAL A 24 -5.15 -2.07 15.04
CA VAL A 24 -4.26 -2.39 16.17
C VAL A 24 -3.66 -3.80 16.06
N SER A 25 -4.20 -4.66 15.20
CA SER A 25 -3.74 -6.02 14.92
C SER A 25 -4.39 -6.54 13.63
N LEU A 26 -3.74 -7.49 12.94
CA LEU A 26 -4.35 -8.21 11.81
C LEU A 26 -5.18 -9.44 12.23
N LYS A 27 -5.21 -9.76 13.53
CA LYS A 27 -5.89 -10.97 14.03
C LYS A 27 -7.34 -11.05 13.57
N GLY A 28 -7.62 -12.01 12.68
CA GLY A 28 -8.95 -12.27 12.14
C GLY A 28 -9.44 -11.26 11.08
N LEU A 29 -8.63 -10.27 10.71
CA LEU A 29 -8.96 -9.30 9.67
C LEU A 29 -8.86 -9.92 8.27
N THR A 30 -9.81 -9.56 7.40
CA THR A 30 -9.82 -9.98 6.00
C THR A 30 -8.95 -9.05 5.16
N ILE A 31 -7.95 -9.59 4.47
CA ILE A 31 -7.04 -8.83 3.61
C ILE A 31 -7.51 -8.90 2.15
N GLY A 32 -7.82 -7.75 1.56
CA GLY A 32 -8.05 -7.62 0.13
C GLY A 32 -6.74 -7.52 -0.64
N LEU A 33 -6.55 -8.39 -1.63
CA LEU A 33 -5.41 -8.35 -2.55
C LEU A 33 -5.92 -7.81 -3.89
N LEU A 34 -5.53 -6.59 -4.27
CA LEU A 34 -5.90 -6.01 -5.55
C LEU A 34 -4.76 -6.16 -6.55
N ASP A 35 -4.91 -7.16 -7.41
CA ASP A 35 -4.02 -7.46 -8.52
C ASP A 35 -4.33 -6.58 -9.74
N ASN A 36 -3.31 -5.91 -10.26
CA ASN A 36 -3.43 -5.09 -11.45
C ASN A 36 -3.16 -5.84 -12.78
N THR A 37 -3.01 -7.17 -12.79
CA THR A 37 -2.71 -8.04 -13.94
C THR A 37 -1.29 -7.95 -14.50
N LYS A 38 -0.38 -7.21 -13.85
CA LYS A 38 1.03 -7.20 -14.24
C LYS A 38 1.70 -8.55 -13.93
N PRO A 39 2.72 -8.96 -14.71
CA PRO A 39 3.50 -10.14 -14.40
C PRO A 39 3.99 -10.12 -12.94
N ASN A 40 3.87 -11.25 -12.26
CA ASN A 40 4.27 -11.45 -10.86
C ASN A 40 3.50 -10.63 -9.80
N SER A 41 2.49 -9.85 -10.18
CA SER A 41 1.67 -9.06 -9.24
C SER A 41 0.91 -9.96 -8.24
N THR A 42 0.12 -10.93 -8.73
CA THR A 42 -0.60 -11.89 -7.90
C THR A 42 0.35 -12.62 -6.94
N MET A 43 1.47 -13.13 -7.48
CA MET A 43 2.45 -13.89 -6.71
C MET A 43 3.12 -13.04 -5.63
N LEU A 44 3.42 -11.77 -5.90
CA LEU A 44 3.94 -10.85 -4.88
C LEU A 44 2.92 -10.67 -3.75
N LEU A 45 1.66 -10.40 -4.09
CA LEU A 45 0.57 -10.20 -3.13
C LEU A 45 0.34 -11.46 -2.26
N GLU A 46 0.32 -12.64 -2.87
CA GLU A 46 0.12 -13.91 -2.17
C GLU A 46 1.29 -14.26 -1.24
N ASN A 47 2.54 -13.99 -1.65
CA ASN A 47 3.69 -14.20 -0.77
C ASN A 47 3.65 -13.25 0.43
N ILE A 48 3.30 -11.97 0.23
CA ILE A 48 3.15 -11.01 1.35
C ILE A 48 2.06 -11.48 2.31
N VAL A 49 0.89 -11.88 1.81
CA VAL A 49 -0.22 -12.29 2.69
C VAL A 49 0.09 -13.59 3.44
N THR A 50 0.88 -14.48 2.83
CA THR A 50 1.36 -15.70 3.50
C THR A 50 2.16 -15.34 4.75
N GLU A 51 3.14 -14.44 4.64
CA GLU A 51 3.96 -13.98 5.75
C GLU A 51 3.13 -13.22 6.81
N LEU A 52 2.15 -12.41 6.39
CA LEU A 52 1.23 -11.72 7.30
C LEU A 52 0.35 -12.70 8.10
N ARG A 53 -0.08 -13.80 7.47
CA ARG A 53 -0.86 -14.85 8.15
C ARG A 53 0.00 -15.64 9.12
N GLU A 54 1.21 -16.03 8.71
CA GLU A 54 2.11 -16.85 9.51
C GLU A 54 2.68 -16.11 10.72
N HIS A 55 3.01 -14.83 10.57
CA HIS A 55 3.75 -14.08 11.59
C HIS A 55 2.93 -13.01 12.30
N TYR A 56 1.83 -12.51 11.70
CA TYR A 56 1.04 -11.39 12.25
C TYR A 56 -0.42 -11.76 12.54
N GLY A 57 -0.81 -13.02 12.30
CA GLY A 57 -2.13 -13.55 12.64
C GLY A 57 -3.25 -13.08 11.72
N ALA A 58 -2.92 -12.57 10.53
CA ALA A 58 -3.92 -12.15 9.54
C ALA A 58 -4.98 -13.25 9.29
N GLY A 59 -6.22 -12.82 9.11
CA GLY A 59 -7.34 -13.69 8.77
C GLY A 59 -7.32 -14.12 7.31
N GLU A 60 -8.50 -14.34 6.73
CA GLU A 60 -8.66 -14.70 5.32
C GLU A 60 -8.15 -13.61 4.37
N SER A 61 -7.80 -14.01 3.16
CA SER A 61 -7.42 -13.09 2.09
C SER A 61 -8.30 -13.31 0.88
N ARG A 62 -8.68 -12.23 0.21
CA ARG A 62 -9.53 -12.25 -0.99
C ARG A 62 -8.82 -11.59 -2.15
N LEU A 63 -8.64 -12.34 -3.24
CA LEU A 63 -8.04 -11.82 -4.45
C LEU A 63 -9.08 -11.14 -5.34
N TYR A 64 -8.78 -9.92 -5.76
CA TYR A 64 -9.52 -9.13 -6.73
C TYR A 64 -8.58 -8.75 -7.87
N THR A 65 -9.13 -8.68 -9.08
CA THR A 65 -8.34 -8.38 -10.26
C THR A 65 -8.94 -7.18 -10.98
N LYS A 66 -8.11 -6.17 -11.24
CA LYS A 66 -8.48 -5.04 -12.10
C LYS A 66 -8.62 -5.52 -13.53
N ASP A 67 -9.51 -4.88 -14.29
CA ASP A 67 -9.61 -5.11 -15.73
C ASP A 67 -8.46 -4.45 -16.51
N TYR A 68 -7.87 -3.39 -15.95
CA TYR A 68 -6.76 -2.68 -16.56
C TYR A 68 -5.80 -2.07 -15.51
N PHE A 69 -4.49 -2.27 -15.70
CA PHE A 69 -3.46 -1.75 -14.78
C PHE A 69 -3.31 -0.24 -14.80
N GLY A 70 -3.64 0.42 -15.92
CA GLY A 70 -3.25 1.82 -16.19
C GLY A 70 -4.25 2.87 -15.72
N THR A 71 -5.39 2.46 -15.16
CA THR A 71 -6.41 3.36 -14.61
C THR A 71 -6.77 2.94 -13.19
N PRO A 72 -7.26 3.85 -12.35
CA PRO A 72 -7.73 3.49 -11.02
C PRO A 72 -8.84 2.43 -11.03
N VAL A 73 -8.99 1.73 -9.92
CA VAL A 73 -10.03 0.75 -9.65
C VAL A 73 -11.41 1.35 -9.88
N LYS A 74 -12.28 0.62 -10.58
CA LYS A 74 -13.64 1.07 -10.85
C LYS A 74 -14.46 1.10 -9.56
N LYS A 75 -15.43 2.00 -9.52
CA LYS A 75 -16.27 2.21 -8.33
C LYS A 75 -16.93 0.92 -7.85
N GLU A 76 -17.43 0.09 -8.77
CA GLU A 76 -18.12 -1.16 -8.43
C GLU A 76 -17.18 -2.16 -7.73
N LEU A 77 -15.91 -2.21 -8.15
CA LEU A 77 -14.92 -3.09 -7.54
C LEU A 77 -14.40 -2.50 -6.21
N LEU A 78 -14.21 -1.18 -6.15
CA LEU A 78 -13.88 -0.45 -4.92
C LEU A 78 -14.93 -0.71 -3.83
N ASP A 79 -16.21 -0.44 -4.13
CA ASP A 79 -17.32 -0.62 -3.20
C ASP A 79 -17.39 -2.07 -2.70
N ARG A 80 -17.17 -3.04 -3.60
CA ARG A 80 -17.14 -4.45 -3.26
C ARG A 80 -16.02 -4.79 -2.29
N ILE A 81 -14.79 -4.33 -2.56
CA ILE A 81 -13.63 -4.61 -1.71
C ILE A 81 -13.82 -3.97 -0.33
N VAL A 82 -14.31 -2.73 -0.26
CA VAL A 82 -14.60 -2.02 0.99
C VAL A 82 -15.66 -2.75 1.83
N ALA A 83 -16.65 -3.38 1.20
CA ALA A 83 -17.67 -4.15 1.92
C ALA A 83 -17.18 -5.53 2.41
N GLU A 84 -16.07 -6.02 1.87
CA GLU A 84 -15.62 -7.41 2.03
C GLU A 84 -14.33 -7.55 2.82
N CYS A 85 -13.55 -6.47 2.99
CA CYS A 85 -12.20 -6.49 3.53
C CYS A 85 -12.03 -5.44 4.64
N ASP A 86 -11.04 -5.66 5.49
CA ASP A 86 -10.67 -4.75 6.59
C ASP A 86 -9.37 -3.97 6.28
N VAL A 87 -8.52 -4.52 5.40
CA VAL A 87 -7.25 -3.94 4.93
C VAL A 87 -7.05 -4.32 3.46
N VAL A 88 -6.39 -3.47 2.68
CA VAL A 88 -6.07 -3.75 1.27
C VAL A 88 -4.57 -3.68 1.00
N ILE A 89 -4.08 -4.58 0.14
CA ILE A 89 -2.74 -4.50 -0.46
C ILE A 89 -2.93 -4.50 -1.98
N THR A 90 -2.38 -3.51 -2.66
CA THR A 90 -2.42 -3.41 -4.14
C THR A 90 -1.02 -3.36 -4.74
N ALA A 91 -0.81 -4.13 -5.81
CA ALA A 91 0.48 -4.23 -6.49
C ALA A 91 0.30 -4.59 -7.98
N VAL A 92 1.32 -4.53 -8.84
CA VAL A 92 2.55 -3.72 -8.66
C VAL A 92 2.62 -2.59 -9.68
N GLY A 93 2.95 -1.39 -9.21
CA GLY A 93 3.28 -0.26 -10.07
C GLY A 93 4.72 -0.32 -10.59
N ASP A 94 4.98 -0.94 -11.74
CA ASP A 94 6.32 -1.15 -12.31
C ASP A 94 6.61 -0.35 -13.60
N CYS A 95 5.80 0.66 -13.89
CA CYS A 95 5.81 1.49 -15.09
C CYS A 95 5.13 2.83 -14.79
N GLY A 96 5.43 3.88 -15.57
CA GLY A 96 4.93 5.23 -15.26
C GLY A 96 3.41 5.33 -15.06
N SER A 97 2.61 4.73 -15.95
CA SER A 97 1.14 4.76 -15.84
C SER A 97 0.59 3.87 -14.73
N CYS A 98 1.13 2.65 -14.58
CA CYS A 98 0.65 1.72 -13.56
C CYS A 98 1.06 2.13 -12.15
N SER A 99 2.24 2.70 -11.94
CA SER A 99 2.63 3.23 -10.61
C SER A 99 1.72 4.35 -10.16
N ALA A 100 1.34 5.25 -11.07
CA ALA A 100 0.36 6.28 -10.80
C ALA A 100 -1.03 5.68 -10.47
N ALA A 101 -1.48 4.69 -11.26
CA ALA A 101 -2.77 4.03 -11.02
C ALA A 101 -2.79 3.26 -9.69
N THR A 102 -1.73 2.52 -9.35
CA THR A 102 -1.62 1.76 -8.08
C THR A 102 -1.61 2.69 -6.86
N VAL A 103 -0.94 3.85 -6.93
CA VAL A 103 -1.02 4.86 -5.87
C VAL A 103 -2.42 5.47 -5.80
N ALA A 104 -3.04 5.76 -6.94
CA ALA A 104 -4.41 6.27 -6.96
C ALA A 104 -5.42 5.26 -6.38
N ASP A 105 -5.24 3.96 -6.63
CA ASP A 105 -6.05 2.89 -6.01
C ASP A 105 -5.95 2.96 -4.49
N GLY A 106 -4.73 3.01 -3.96
CA GLY A 106 -4.49 3.12 -2.52
C GLY A 106 -5.17 4.33 -1.89
N ILE A 107 -5.06 5.49 -2.53
CA ILE A 107 -5.73 6.73 -2.08
C ILE A 107 -7.26 6.60 -2.11
N LEU A 108 -7.82 5.92 -3.11
CA LEU A 108 -9.28 5.70 -3.18
C LEU A 108 -9.78 4.84 -2.03
N PHE A 109 -9.02 3.81 -1.66
CA PHE A 109 -9.33 2.97 -0.51
C PHE A 109 -9.18 3.73 0.81
N GLU A 110 -8.09 4.47 1.00
CA GLU A 110 -7.89 5.31 2.18
C GLU A 110 -9.04 6.30 2.39
N ARG A 111 -9.47 6.97 1.30
CA ARG A 111 -10.65 7.85 1.31
C ARG A 111 -11.97 7.13 1.61
N ALA A 112 -12.05 5.84 1.30
CA ALA A 112 -13.20 5.00 1.63
C ALA A 112 -13.13 4.45 3.07
N GLY A 113 -12.07 4.79 3.83
CA GLY A 113 -11.91 4.39 5.22
C GLY A 113 -11.27 3.02 5.43
N ILE A 114 -10.68 2.41 4.39
CA ILE A 114 -10.00 1.12 4.51
C ILE A 114 -8.46 1.29 4.42
N PRO A 115 -7.72 0.89 5.48
CA PRO A 115 -6.25 0.96 5.50
C PRO A 115 -5.64 0.22 4.33
N THR A 116 -4.74 0.88 3.61
CA THR A 116 -4.22 0.33 2.36
C THR A 116 -2.72 0.49 2.22
N VAL A 117 -2.09 -0.56 1.70
CA VAL A 117 -0.70 -0.53 1.25
C VAL A 117 -0.66 -0.63 -0.27
N ALA A 118 -0.14 0.39 -0.93
CA ALA A 118 0.21 0.34 -2.33
C ALA A 118 1.68 -0.07 -2.49
N ILE A 119 1.98 -0.94 -3.46
CA ILE A 119 3.33 -1.39 -3.76
C ILE A 119 3.70 -1.00 -5.19
N THR A 120 4.74 -0.19 -5.32
CA THR A 120 5.36 0.17 -6.61
C THR A 120 6.76 -0.41 -6.72
N SER A 121 7.40 -0.21 -7.85
CA SER A 121 8.85 -0.35 -7.99
C SER A 121 9.56 0.96 -7.63
N ASP A 122 10.77 0.87 -7.08
CA ASP A 122 11.65 1.99 -6.69
C ASP A 122 11.93 2.98 -7.82
N SER A 123 12.05 2.48 -9.07
CA SER A 123 12.22 3.29 -10.27
C SER A 123 11.07 4.28 -10.51
N PHE A 124 9.92 4.06 -9.87
CA PHE A 124 8.72 4.89 -9.98
C PHE A 124 8.27 5.48 -8.65
N LEU A 125 9.10 5.44 -7.60
CA LEU A 125 8.81 6.05 -6.30
C LEU A 125 8.47 7.54 -6.43
N MET A 126 9.27 8.29 -7.22
CA MET A 126 9.02 9.72 -7.43
C MET A 126 7.73 9.98 -8.20
N SER A 127 7.41 9.13 -9.18
CA SER A 127 6.15 9.22 -9.92
C SER A 127 4.94 8.94 -9.04
N GLY A 128 5.05 7.95 -8.14
CA GLY A 128 4.01 7.65 -7.15
C GLY A 128 3.79 8.82 -6.19
N ARG A 129 4.86 9.40 -5.64
CA ARG A 129 4.79 10.59 -4.75
C ARG A 129 4.17 11.80 -5.46
N ALA A 130 4.53 12.02 -6.72
CA ALA A 130 3.93 13.07 -7.53
C ALA A 130 2.42 12.83 -7.72
N MET A 131 1.99 11.59 -7.98
CA MET A 131 0.57 11.25 -8.09
C MET A 131 -0.19 11.51 -6.78
N ALA A 132 0.37 11.09 -5.64
CA ALA A 132 -0.21 11.36 -4.32
C ALA A 132 -0.40 12.87 -4.08
N SER A 133 0.60 13.68 -4.44
CA SER A 133 0.53 15.14 -4.35
C SER A 133 -0.54 15.74 -5.26
N VAL A 134 -0.62 15.30 -6.52
CA VAL A 134 -1.64 15.76 -7.50
C VAL A 134 -3.05 15.41 -7.04
N GLN A 135 -3.22 14.26 -6.39
CA GLN A 135 -4.49 13.84 -5.81
C GLN A 135 -4.83 14.59 -4.52
N GLY A 136 -3.95 15.43 -3.98
CA GLY A 136 -4.17 16.14 -2.72
C GLY A 136 -4.06 15.24 -1.49
N PHE A 137 -3.28 14.16 -1.58
CA PHE A 137 -3.03 13.21 -0.48
C PHE A 137 -1.51 12.98 -0.34
N PRO A 138 -0.71 14.04 -0.06
CA PRO A 138 0.76 13.95 -0.09
C PRO A 138 1.37 13.08 1.00
N GLY A 139 0.64 12.81 2.09
CA GLY A 139 1.07 11.88 3.14
C GLY A 139 0.62 10.44 2.94
N PHE A 140 0.07 10.09 1.76
CA PHE A 140 -0.19 8.70 1.41
C PHE A 140 1.12 7.91 1.40
N ASP A 141 1.28 7.04 2.39
CA ASP A 141 2.46 6.20 2.54
C ASP A 141 2.30 4.91 1.71
N PHE A 142 3.31 4.59 0.93
CA PHE A 142 3.33 3.43 0.05
C PHE A 142 4.76 2.89 -0.06
N HIS A 143 4.87 1.59 -0.31
CA HIS A 143 6.15 0.92 -0.37
C HIS A 143 6.64 0.78 -1.80
N ALA A 144 7.95 0.91 -2.01
CA ALA A 144 8.57 0.66 -3.30
C ALA A 144 9.58 -0.49 -3.20
N VAL A 145 9.27 -1.60 -3.86
CA VAL A 145 10.20 -2.73 -4.00
C VAL A 145 11.24 -2.46 -5.08
N GLN A 146 12.38 -3.15 -5.05
CA GLN A 146 13.44 -2.97 -6.04
C GLN A 146 12.94 -3.11 -7.50
N HIS A 147 13.53 -2.45 -8.49
CA HIS A 147 13.25 -2.76 -9.90
C HIS A 147 14.16 -3.89 -10.42
N PRO A 148 13.72 -4.76 -11.36
CA PRO A 148 12.37 -4.95 -11.89
C PRO A 148 11.55 -5.97 -11.08
N MET A 149 10.25 -6.06 -11.38
CA MET A 149 9.36 -7.15 -10.91
C MET A 149 8.98 -8.12 -12.03
N ALA A 150 8.73 -7.62 -13.25
CA ALA A 150 8.12 -8.40 -14.32
C ALA A 150 8.95 -9.60 -14.81
N SER A 151 10.28 -9.52 -14.71
CA SER A 151 11.21 -10.55 -15.20
C SER A 151 11.69 -11.53 -14.14
N LEU A 152 11.23 -11.38 -12.89
CA LEU A 152 11.68 -12.20 -11.78
C LEU A 152 11.11 -13.62 -11.85
N SER A 153 11.91 -14.58 -11.41
CA SER A 153 11.47 -15.93 -11.10
C SER A 153 10.67 -16.01 -9.80
N ALA A 154 9.96 -17.12 -9.56
CA ALA A 154 9.18 -17.29 -8.35
C ALA A 154 10.00 -17.16 -7.04
N PRO A 155 11.22 -17.73 -6.91
CA PRO A 155 12.06 -17.51 -5.73
C PRO A 155 12.44 -16.04 -5.51
N GLU A 156 12.77 -15.31 -6.58
CA GLU A 156 13.13 -13.89 -6.51
C GLU A 156 11.92 -13.02 -6.11
N VAL A 157 10.71 -13.36 -6.57
CA VAL A 157 9.48 -12.68 -6.14
C VAL A 157 9.19 -12.95 -4.67
N ARG A 158 9.40 -14.18 -4.20
CA ARG A 158 9.27 -14.51 -2.78
C ARG A 158 10.28 -13.73 -1.92
N GLU A 159 11.53 -13.66 -2.33
CA GLU A 159 12.54 -12.83 -1.66
C GLU A 159 12.09 -11.36 -1.60
N ARG A 160 11.54 -10.84 -2.69
CA ARG A 160 11.04 -9.47 -2.72
C ARG A 160 9.86 -9.24 -1.78
N ALA A 161 8.94 -10.20 -1.68
CA ALA A 161 7.83 -10.16 -0.74
C ALA A 161 8.34 -10.12 0.70
N LEU A 162 9.28 -11.00 1.05
CA LEU A 162 9.89 -11.05 2.39
C LEU A 162 10.53 -9.73 2.80
N VAL A 163 11.25 -9.08 1.89
CA VAL A 163 11.85 -7.75 2.13
C VAL A 163 10.79 -6.65 2.30
N ALA A 164 9.63 -6.78 1.65
CA ALA A 164 8.56 -5.80 1.72
C ALA A 164 7.70 -5.90 2.99
N VAL A 165 7.60 -7.08 3.62
CA VAL A 165 6.71 -7.34 4.77
C VAL A 165 6.92 -6.35 5.94
N PRO A 166 8.15 -6.03 6.39
CA PRO A 166 8.35 -5.05 7.45
C PRO A 166 7.73 -3.69 7.15
N GLU A 167 7.86 -3.21 5.90
CA GLU A 167 7.28 -1.94 5.49
C GLU A 167 5.76 -2.01 5.35
N VAL A 168 5.20 -3.14 4.91
CA VAL A 168 3.75 -3.37 4.92
C VAL A 168 3.19 -3.27 6.35
N VAL A 169 3.86 -3.87 7.32
CA VAL A 169 3.49 -3.84 8.75
C VAL A 169 3.59 -2.42 9.30
N ARG A 170 4.68 -1.70 8.97
CA ARG A 170 4.86 -0.28 9.34
C ARG A 170 3.74 0.61 8.81
N ILE A 171 3.41 0.51 7.52
CA ILE A 171 2.36 1.32 6.89
C ILE A 171 0.99 1.02 7.50
N LEU A 172 0.77 -0.23 7.93
CA LEU A 172 -0.46 -0.62 8.64
C LEU A 172 -0.47 -0.23 10.12
N GLY A 173 0.60 0.42 10.63
CA GLY A 173 0.67 0.90 12.01
C GLY A 173 0.82 -0.21 13.05
N LEU A 174 1.40 -1.35 12.65
CA LEU A 174 1.49 -2.57 13.46
C LEU A 174 2.87 -2.77 14.11
N GLU A 175 3.70 -1.73 14.11
CA GLU A 175 4.95 -1.70 14.86
C GLU A 175 4.67 -1.33 16.32
N GLY A 176 4.64 -2.32 17.20
CA GLY A 176 4.37 -2.17 18.64
C GLY A 176 4.64 -3.44 19.42
#